data_AF-G5QYU2-F1
#
_entry.id   AF-G5QYU2-F1
#
_cell.length_a   1.000
_cell.length_b   1.000
_cell.length_c   1.000
_cell.angle_alpha   90.00
_cell.angle_beta   90.00
_cell.angle_gamma   90.00
#
_symmetry.space_group_name_H-M   'P 1'
#
loop_
_entity.id
_entity.type
_entity.pdbx_description
1 polymer ?
#
loop_
_entity_poly.entity_id
_entity_poly.type
_entity_poly.pdbx_seq_one_letter_code
_entity_poly.pdbx_strand_id
1 'polypeptide(L)'
;MLRPEWPALGSVQYTIQKFYRVNGGSTQRKGVTPDIIMPTGNEETETGEKFEDNALPWDSIDAAKYVKSDDLAPFGPELLKEHNARIAKDPEFQYIMKDIARFNAMKDKRNIVSLNYAQREKENNEEDALRLARINDRFKREGKPLLKKLDDLPKDYQEPDPYLDETVKIALDLAHLEKEKPAEQAAANK
;
A
#
# COMPACT_ATOMS: atom_id res chain seq x y z
N MET A 1 -33.94 51.89 -8.01
CA MET A 1 -33.27 51.13 -6.92
C MET A 1 -32.20 50.25 -7.58
N LEU A 2 -30.96 50.71 -7.61
CA LEU A 2 -29.84 50.04 -8.29
C LEU A 2 -29.32 48.94 -7.35
N ARG A 3 -29.63 47.67 -7.61
CA ARG A 3 -28.92 46.55 -6.98
C ARG A 3 -27.62 46.35 -7.77
N PRO A 4 -26.44 46.47 -7.15
CA PRO A 4 -25.19 46.20 -7.86
C PRO A 4 -25.14 44.72 -8.30
N GLU A 5 -24.73 44.46 -9.55
CA GLU A 5 -24.46 43.10 -10.04
C GLU A 5 -23.17 42.58 -9.40
N TRP A 6 -23.31 41.80 -8.33
CA TRP A 6 -22.17 41.14 -7.69
C TRP A 6 -21.91 39.79 -8.38
N PRO A 7 -20.63 39.40 -8.56
CA PRO A 7 -20.30 38.07 -9.06
C PRO A 7 -20.73 36.99 -8.07
N ALA A 8 -20.83 35.74 -8.54
CA ALA A 8 -21.13 34.61 -7.67
C ALA A 8 -20.13 34.54 -6.49
N LEU A 9 -20.65 34.36 -5.28
CA LEU A 9 -19.82 34.19 -4.09
C LEU A 9 -19.16 32.80 -4.09
N GLY A 10 -18.04 32.70 -3.36
CA GLY A 10 -17.36 31.43 -3.13
C GLY A 10 -18.04 30.55 -2.07
N SER A 11 -17.38 29.45 -1.70
CA SER A 11 -17.81 28.53 -0.65
C SER A 11 -16.68 28.27 0.35
N VAL A 12 -17.02 27.69 1.50
CA VAL A 12 -16.05 27.31 2.54
C VAL A 12 -16.21 25.83 2.88
N GLN A 13 -15.12 25.18 3.24
CA GLN A 13 -15.09 23.81 3.74
C GLN A 13 -14.37 23.79 5.08
N TYR A 14 -15.03 23.24 6.10
CA TYR A 14 -14.48 23.11 7.45
C TYR A 14 -14.99 21.84 8.11
N THR A 15 -14.19 21.29 9.04
CA THR A 15 -14.50 20.03 9.73
C THR A 15 -15.58 20.24 10.79
N ILE A 16 -16.69 19.49 10.70
CA ILE A 16 -17.81 19.56 11.65
C ILE A 16 -18.00 18.30 12.49
N GLN A 17 -17.43 17.17 12.07
CA GLN A 17 -17.67 15.86 12.66
C GLN A 17 -16.41 15.00 12.63
N LYS A 18 -16.31 14.06 13.58
CA LYS A 18 -15.34 12.96 13.59
C LYS A 18 -16.07 11.63 13.40
N PHE A 19 -15.42 10.69 12.72
CA PHE A 19 -15.93 9.33 12.55
C PHE A 19 -15.27 8.36 13.54
N TYR A 20 -16.08 7.42 14.01
CA TYR A 20 -15.69 6.34 14.92
C TYR A 20 -16.17 5.01 14.35
N ARG A 21 -15.34 3.97 14.49
CA ARG A 21 -15.68 2.60 14.12
C ARG A 21 -16.74 2.05 15.08
N VAL A 22 -17.42 0.97 14.69
CA VAL A 22 -18.43 0.30 15.55
C VAL A 22 -17.89 -0.16 16.90
N ASN A 23 -16.58 -0.40 16.99
CA ASN A 23 -15.87 -0.75 18.22
C ASN A 23 -15.44 0.46 19.07
N GLY A 24 -15.82 1.68 18.69
CA GLY A 24 -15.55 2.93 19.41
C GLY A 24 -14.23 3.63 19.04
N GLY A 25 -13.30 2.96 18.35
CA GLY A 25 -12.03 3.57 17.95
C GLY A 25 -12.16 4.48 16.73
N SER A 26 -11.53 5.67 16.75
CA SER A 26 -11.43 6.52 15.56
C SER A 26 -10.42 5.96 14.53
N THR A 27 -10.61 6.28 13.25
CA THR A 27 -9.63 6.07 12.18
C THR A 27 -8.62 7.21 12.08
N GLN A 28 -8.86 8.32 12.77
CA GLN A 28 -8.02 9.53 12.77
C GLN A 28 -6.55 9.17 13.06
N ARG A 29 -5.61 9.60 12.20
CA ARG A 29 -4.15 9.35 12.28
C ARG A 29 -3.68 7.88 12.28
N LYS A 30 -4.51 6.92 12.70
CA LYS A 30 -4.16 5.48 12.80
C LYS A 30 -4.60 4.67 11.58
N GLY A 31 -5.62 5.12 10.87
CA GLY A 31 -6.20 4.40 9.73
C GLY A 31 -6.78 3.04 10.12
N VAL A 32 -6.75 2.11 9.17
CA VAL A 32 -7.08 0.70 9.37
C VAL A 32 -5.82 -0.12 9.15
N THR A 33 -5.38 -0.84 10.17
CA THR A 33 -4.28 -1.80 10.06
C THR A 33 -4.78 -3.08 9.39
N PRO A 34 -4.20 -3.51 8.25
CA PRO A 34 -4.56 -4.77 7.59
C PRO A 34 -4.19 -5.97 8.45
N ASP A 35 -4.94 -7.08 8.32
CA ASP A 35 -4.64 -8.35 8.99
C ASP A 35 -3.35 -8.99 8.43
N ILE A 36 -3.11 -8.85 7.12
CA ILE A 36 -1.87 -9.24 6.44
C ILE A 36 -1.26 -7.99 5.82
N ILE A 37 -0.10 -7.59 6.31
CA ILE A 37 0.58 -6.36 5.92
C ILE A 37 1.59 -6.67 4.82
N MET A 38 1.40 -6.08 3.64
CA MET A 38 2.38 -6.14 2.55
C MET A 38 3.70 -5.45 2.95
N PRO A 39 4.84 -5.79 2.34
CA PRO A 39 6.15 -5.28 2.78
C PRO A 39 6.26 -3.76 2.91
N THR A 40 5.69 -3.01 1.95
CA THR A 40 5.70 -1.54 2.01
C THR A 40 4.87 -0.96 3.16
N GLY A 41 3.90 -1.71 3.70
CA GLY A 41 3.08 -1.28 4.84
C GLY A 41 3.82 -1.39 6.18
N ASN A 42 4.91 -2.16 6.25
CA ASN A 42 5.77 -2.23 7.44
C ASN A 42 6.76 -1.07 7.51
N GLU A 43 6.94 -0.35 6.41
CA GLU A 43 7.83 0.80 6.35
C GLU A 43 7.15 2.05 6.91
N GLU A 44 7.95 2.92 7.54
CA GLU A 44 7.47 4.24 7.93
C GLU A 44 7.29 5.12 6.68
N THR A 45 6.05 5.16 6.19
CA THR A 45 5.64 6.14 5.18
C THR A 45 5.72 7.55 5.74
N GLU A 46 6.01 8.53 4.89
CA GLU A 46 5.96 9.97 5.19
C GLU A 46 4.64 10.60 4.73
N THR A 47 3.69 9.77 4.27
CA THR A 47 2.39 10.20 3.79
C THR A 47 1.28 9.75 4.72
N GLY A 48 0.17 10.48 4.73
CA GLY A 48 -1.02 10.18 5.52
C GLY A 48 -1.31 11.23 6.57
N GLU A 49 -2.52 11.18 7.11
CA GLU A 49 -3.10 12.19 7.99
C GLU A 49 -2.24 12.51 9.23
N LYS A 50 -1.45 11.55 9.71
CA LYS A 50 -0.56 11.76 10.87
C LYS A 50 0.57 12.77 10.62
N PHE A 51 0.89 13.07 9.37
CA PHE A 51 1.93 14.03 8.97
C PHE A 51 1.37 15.38 8.50
N GLU A 52 0.05 15.51 8.39
CA GLU A 52 -0.57 16.78 8.00
C GLU A 52 -0.56 17.76 9.18
N ASP A 53 -0.33 19.03 8.85
CA ASP A 53 -0.30 20.10 9.84
C ASP A 53 -1.66 20.26 10.52
N ASN A 54 -1.64 20.36 11.86
CA ASN A 54 -2.85 20.50 12.69
C ASN A 54 -3.89 19.38 12.53
N ALA A 55 -3.50 18.18 12.09
CA ALA A 55 -4.39 17.02 12.10
C ALA A 55 -4.97 16.80 13.49
N LEU A 56 -6.28 16.55 13.61
CA LEU A 56 -6.91 16.32 14.91
C LEU A 56 -6.32 15.07 15.59
N PRO A 57 -6.20 15.04 16.93
CA PRO A 57 -5.69 13.87 17.63
C PRO A 57 -6.68 12.72 17.53
N TRP A 58 -6.13 11.50 17.62
CA TRP A 58 -6.91 10.28 17.76
C TRP A 58 -7.62 10.26 19.13
N ASP A 59 -8.89 9.88 19.12
CA ASP A 59 -9.69 9.63 20.32
C ASP A 59 -10.63 8.42 20.10
N SER A 60 -11.31 8.02 21.17
CA SER A 60 -12.26 6.90 21.17
C SER A 60 -13.54 7.26 21.92
N ILE A 61 -14.64 6.63 21.53
CA ILE A 61 -15.95 6.72 22.19
C ILE A 61 -16.42 5.32 22.61
N ASP A 62 -17.56 5.25 23.30
CA ASP A 62 -18.18 3.97 23.63
C ASP A 62 -18.57 3.20 22.36
N ALA A 63 -18.33 1.88 22.40
CA ALA A 63 -18.69 0.99 21.30
C ALA A 63 -20.21 0.96 21.09
N ALA A 64 -20.62 0.85 19.83
CA ALA A 64 -22.01 0.62 19.50
C ALA A 64 -22.43 -0.80 19.90
N LYS A 65 -23.73 -1.05 20.02
CA LYS A 65 -24.25 -2.42 20.12
C LYS A 65 -24.29 -3.05 18.73
N TYR A 66 -23.52 -4.11 18.52
CA TYR A 66 -23.48 -4.87 17.26
C TYR A 66 -23.22 -6.35 17.53
N VAL A 67 -23.54 -7.19 16.55
CA VAL A 67 -23.22 -8.62 16.55
C VAL A 67 -22.24 -8.85 15.41
N LYS A 68 -21.14 -9.58 15.67
CA LYS A 68 -20.19 -9.95 14.62
C LYS A 68 -20.84 -10.98 13.70
N SER A 69 -20.66 -10.82 12.39
CA SER A 69 -21.17 -11.80 11.42
C SER A 69 -20.38 -13.10 11.46
N ASP A 70 -19.06 -12.99 11.58
CA ASP A 70 -18.15 -14.13 11.59
C ASP A 70 -16.81 -13.77 12.27
N ASP A 71 -15.96 -14.76 12.52
CA ASP A 71 -14.60 -14.59 13.03
C ASP A 71 -13.55 -15.28 12.15
N LEU A 72 -12.78 -14.45 11.43
CA LEU A 72 -11.69 -14.90 10.56
C LEU A 72 -10.33 -14.98 11.27
N ALA A 73 -10.24 -14.54 12.53
CA ALA A 73 -9.00 -14.54 13.29
C ALA A 73 -8.30 -15.92 13.36
N PRO A 74 -9.02 -17.06 13.43
CA PRO A 74 -8.38 -18.38 13.45
C PRO A 74 -7.55 -18.71 12.19
N PHE A 75 -7.88 -18.12 11.03
CA PHE A 75 -7.19 -18.39 9.76
C PHE A 75 -5.91 -17.56 9.61
N GLY A 76 -5.79 -16.45 10.34
CA GLY A 76 -4.70 -15.46 10.20
C GLY A 76 -3.28 -16.05 10.23
N PRO A 77 -2.91 -16.90 11.21
CA PRO A 77 -1.56 -17.46 11.28
C PRO A 77 -1.18 -18.34 10.08
N GLU A 78 -2.13 -19.10 9.55
CA GLU A 78 -1.91 -19.98 8.40
C GLU A 78 -1.77 -19.17 7.11
N LEU A 79 -2.68 -18.22 6.88
CA LEU A 79 -2.60 -17.28 5.76
C LEU A 79 -1.28 -16.50 5.75
N LEU A 80 -0.85 -16.01 6.92
CA LEU A 80 0.40 -15.26 7.04
C LEU A 80 1.62 -16.13 6.73
N LYS A 81 1.62 -17.40 7.16
CA LYS A 81 2.71 -18.34 6.86
C LYS A 81 2.81 -18.62 5.37
N GLU A 82 1.71 -18.93 4.71
CA GLU A 82 1.68 -19.23 3.28
C GLU A 82 2.04 -17.98 2.44
N HIS A 83 1.50 -16.81 2.80
CA HIS A 83 1.89 -15.53 2.23
C HIS A 83 3.40 -15.30 2.30
N ASN A 84 3.99 -15.40 3.50
CA ASN A 84 5.43 -15.20 3.70
C ASN A 84 6.28 -16.18 2.89
N ALA A 85 5.86 -17.44 2.78
CA ALA A 85 6.54 -18.45 2.00
C ALA A 85 6.52 -18.16 0.48
N ARG A 86 5.43 -17.58 -0.03
CA ARG A 86 5.30 -17.18 -1.44
C ARG A 86 6.12 -15.95 -1.76
N ILE A 87 5.97 -14.87 -1.01
CA ILE A 87 6.68 -13.60 -1.29
C ILE A 87 8.20 -13.74 -1.16
N ALA A 88 8.69 -14.69 -0.35
CA ALA A 88 10.13 -14.98 -0.24
C ALA A 88 10.73 -15.52 -1.55
N LYS A 89 9.91 -16.22 -2.36
CA LYS A 89 10.33 -16.83 -3.64
C LYS A 89 9.96 -15.97 -4.84
N ASP A 90 9.05 -15.03 -4.68
CA ASP A 90 8.55 -14.19 -5.77
C ASP A 90 9.58 -13.10 -6.13
N PRO A 91 10.06 -13.04 -7.40
CA PRO A 91 11.07 -12.06 -7.79
C PRO A 91 10.59 -10.61 -7.69
N GLU A 92 9.30 -10.33 -7.89
CA GLU A 92 8.77 -8.95 -7.79
C GLU A 92 8.79 -8.47 -6.34
N PHE A 93 8.40 -9.33 -5.40
CA PHE A 93 8.54 -9.02 -3.97
C PHE A 93 10.01 -8.87 -3.56
N GLN A 94 10.93 -9.66 -4.12
CA GLN A 94 12.36 -9.46 -3.88
C GLN A 94 12.87 -8.12 -4.40
N TYR A 95 12.35 -7.62 -5.52
CA TYR A 95 12.68 -6.26 -6.00
C TYR A 95 12.13 -5.20 -5.06
N ILE A 96 10.89 -5.34 -4.60
CA ILE A 96 10.28 -4.42 -3.63
C ILE A 96 11.10 -4.35 -2.34
N MET A 97 11.55 -5.49 -1.81
CA MET A 97 12.42 -5.52 -0.61
C MET A 97 13.76 -4.80 -0.84
N LYS A 98 14.35 -4.96 -2.04
CA LYS A 98 15.58 -4.24 -2.40
C LYS A 98 15.35 -2.74 -2.56
N ASP A 99 14.20 -2.33 -3.10
CA ASP A 99 13.82 -0.93 -3.25
C ASP A 99 13.57 -0.26 -1.91
N ILE A 100 12.90 -0.95 -0.99
CA ILE A 100 12.72 -0.53 0.39
C ILE A 100 14.09 -0.30 1.05
N ALA A 101 15.01 -1.27 0.95
CA ALA A 101 16.35 -1.14 1.53
C ALA A 101 17.13 0.03 0.90
N ARG A 102 17.05 0.19 -0.42
CA ARG A 102 17.69 1.30 -1.16
C ARG A 102 17.10 2.64 -0.73
N PHE A 103 15.78 2.74 -0.62
CA PHE A 103 15.09 3.95 -0.18
C PHE A 103 15.50 4.34 1.24
N ASN A 104 15.48 3.39 2.18
CA ASN A 104 15.87 3.62 3.58
C ASN A 104 17.33 4.09 3.70
N ALA A 105 18.25 3.52 2.90
CA ALA A 105 19.64 3.95 2.88
C ALA A 105 19.85 5.36 2.29
N MET A 106 18.94 5.83 1.44
CA MET A 106 19.03 7.14 0.78
C MET A 106 18.16 8.22 1.43
N LYS A 107 17.29 7.86 2.38
CA LYS A 107 16.30 8.75 3.02
C LYS A 107 16.94 10.01 3.61
N ASP A 108 18.10 9.89 4.27
CA ASP A 108 18.82 11.02 4.89
C ASP A 108 19.28 12.08 3.88
N LYS A 109 19.54 11.68 2.63
CA LYS A 109 20.02 12.57 1.56
C LYS A 109 18.90 12.99 0.62
N ARG A 110 17.65 12.60 0.88
CA ARG A 110 16.51 12.83 -0.03
C ARG A 110 16.33 14.32 -0.40
N ASN A 111 16.56 15.22 0.55
CA ASN A 111 16.39 16.66 0.35
C ASN A 111 17.68 17.37 -0.11
N ILE A 112 18.76 16.64 -0.37
CA ILE A 112 20.07 17.19 -0.74
C ILE A 112 20.44 16.65 -2.12
N VAL A 113 20.27 17.48 -3.14
CA VAL A 113 20.57 17.11 -4.53
C VAL A 113 21.94 17.64 -4.93
N SER A 114 22.78 16.77 -5.52
CA SER A 114 24.07 17.19 -6.07
C SER A 114 23.88 18.10 -7.29
N LEU A 115 24.63 19.20 -7.34
CA LEU A 115 24.69 20.08 -8.51
C LEU A 115 25.82 19.70 -9.48
N ASN A 116 26.58 18.64 -9.17
CA ASN A 116 27.62 18.15 -10.06
C ASN A 116 26.98 17.35 -11.21
N TYR A 117 27.16 17.83 -12.44
CA TYR A 117 26.61 17.20 -13.63
C TYR A 117 27.03 15.73 -13.79
N ALA A 118 28.34 15.44 -13.68
CA ALA A 118 28.86 14.08 -13.86
C ALA A 118 28.32 13.11 -12.81
N GLN A 119 28.10 13.58 -11.57
CA GLN A 119 27.46 12.78 -10.54
C GLN A 119 25.99 12.50 -10.87
N ARG A 120 25.23 13.52 -11.28
CA ARG A 120 23.81 13.38 -11.64
C ARG A 120 23.59 12.50 -12.87
N GLU A 121 24.46 12.62 -13.87
CA GLU A 121 24.45 11.76 -15.04
C GLU A 121 24.71 10.30 -14.67
N LYS A 122 25.68 10.05 -13.78
CA LYS A 122 25.96 8.71 -13.27
C LYS A 122 24.77 8.11 -12.51
N GLU A 123 24.15 8.88 -11.60
CA GLU A 123 22.97 8.45 -10.84
C GLU A 123 21.81 8.06 -11.78
N ASN A 124 21.52 8.90 -12.78
CA ASN A 124 20.47 8.61 -13.76
C ASN A 124 20.77 7.34 -14.58
N ASN A 125 22.01 7.18 -15.04
CA ASN A 125 22.42 6.00 -15.81
C ASN A 125 22.33 4.70 -14.99
N GLU A 126 22.66 4.76 -13.69
CA GLU A 126 22.51 3.62 -12.78
C GLU A 126 21.03 3.25 -12.57
N GLU A 127 20.14 4.23 -12.49
CA GLU A 127 18.69 4.01 -12.39
C GLU A 127 18.10 3.42 -13.67
N ASP A 128 18.47 3.95 -14.83
CA ASP A 128 18.02 3.43 -16.13
C ASP A 128 18.52 2.00 -16.37
N ALA A 129 19.79 1.72 -16.02
CA ALA A 129 20.35 0.38 -16.13
C ALA A 129 19.63 -0.62 -15.20
N LEU A 130 19.32 -0.20 -13.97
CA LEU A 130 18.58 -1.03 -13.01
C LEU A 130 17.14 -1.28 -13.48
N ARG A 131 16.47 -0.27 -14.03
CA ARG A 131 15.12 -0.41 -14.59
C ARG A 131 15.11 -1.34 -15.81
N LEU A 132 16.05 -1.15 -16.74
CA LEU A 132 16.19 -2.00 -17.92
C LEU A 132 16.49 -3.46 -17.54
N ALA A 133 17.38 -3.68 -16.57
CA ALA A 133 17.71 -5.02 -16.07
C ALA A 133 16.48 -5.75 -15.52
N ARG A 134 15.62 -5.05 -14.75
CA ARG A 134 14.38 -5.64 -14.21
C ARG A 134 13.36 -5.96 -15.29
N ILE A 135 13.15 -5.06 -16.25
CA ILE A 135 12.25 -5.31 -17.38
C ILE A 135 12.74 -6.51 -18.18
N ASN A 136 14.04 -6.59 -18.47
CA ASN A 136 14.62 -7.70 -19.21
C ASN A 136 14.55 -9.02 -18.43
N ASP A 137 14.70 -9.00 -17.12
CA ASP A 137 14.47 -10.20 -16.29
C ASP A 137 13.01 -10.68 -16.38
N ARG A 138 12.04 -9.77 -16.30
CA ARG A 138 10.62 -10.09 -16.51
C ARG A 138 10.37 -10.66 -17.90
N PHE A 139 10.87 -10.00 -18.94
CA PHE A 139 10.69 -10.45 -20.33
C PHE A 139 11.33 -11.83 -20.55
N LYS A 140 12.48 -12.10 -19.94
CA LYS A 140 13.10 -13.41 -19.97
C LYS A 140 12.23 -14.49 -19.30
N ARG A 141 11.63 -14.18 -18.14
CA ARG A 141 10.69 -15.09 -17.45
C ARG A 141 9.40 -15.31 -18.24
N GLU A 142 8.93 -14.31 -18.96
CA GLU A 142 7.73 -14.36 -19.81
C GLU A 142 7.97 -14.89 -21.23
N GLY A 143 9.22 -15.15 -21.61
CA GLY A 143 9.58 -15.58 -22.97
C GLY A 143 9.44 -14.48 -24.04
N LYS A 144 9.42 -13.21 -23.65
CA LYS A 144 9.35 -12.03 -24.52
C LYS A 144 10.76 -11.61 -24.99
N PRO A 145 10.87 -10.91 -26.15
CA PRO A 145 12.15 -10.40 -26.62
C PRO A 145 12.71 -9.35 -25.67
N LEU A 146 14.01 -9.44 -25.37
CA LEU A 146 14.72 -8.48 -24.52
C LEU A 146 14.84 -7.11 -25.20
N LEU A 147 14.77 -6.05 -24.39
CA LEU A 147 14.97 -4.68 -24.83
C LEU A 147 16.47 -4.32 -24.81
N LYS A 148 16.91 -3.57 -25.82
CA LYS A 148 18.29 -3.07 -25.90
C LYS A 148 18.48 -1.77 -25.12
N LYS A 149 17.46 -0.93 -25.08
CA LYS A 149 17.42 0.34 -24.34
C LYS A 149 16.02 0.58 -23.78
N LEU A 150 15.93 1.41 -22.75
CA LEU A 150 14.67 1.70 -22.06
C LEU A 150 13.63 2.39 -22.96
N ASP A 151 14.07 3.18 -23.94
CA ASP A 151 13.21 3.85 -24.92
C ASP A 151 12.41 2.90 -25.81
N ASP A 152 12.88 1.65 -25.95
CA ASP A 152 12.19 0.63 -26.74
C ASP A 152 10.98 0.06 -25.98
N LEU A 153 10.79 0.41 -24.70
CA LEU A 153 9.63 0.01 -23.92
C LEU A 153 8.38 0.74 -24.45
N PRO A 154 7.30 0.00 -24.81
CA PRO A 154 6.05 0.61 -25.22
C PRO A 154 5.50 1.56 -24.17
N LYS A 155 4.94 2.71 -24.60
CA LYS A 155 4.39 3.72 -23.67
C LYS A 155 3.13 3.25 -22.95
N ASP A 156 2.46 2.24 -23.50
CA ASP A 156 1.31 1.52 -22.94
C ASP A 156 1.72 0.28 -22.14
N TYR A 157 3.02 0.07 -21.87
CA TYR A 157 3.48 -1.02 -21.02
C TYR A 157 2.86 -0.91 -19.63
N GLN A 158 2.18 -1.97 -19.22
CA GLN A 158 1.62 -2.11 -17.88
C GLN A 158 2.62 -2.85 -17.00
N GLU A 159 3.00 -2.23 -15.90
CA GLU A 159 3.79 -2.89 -14.86
C GLU A 159 2.93 -3.96 -14.19
N PRO A 160 3.53 -5.10 -13.76
CA PRO A 160 2.80 -6.10 -13.01
C PRO A 160 2.31 -5.50 -11.68
N ASP A 161 1.18 -6.02 -11.18
CA ASP A 161 0.65 -5.68 -9.87
C ASP A 161 0.88 -6.85 -8.88
N PRO A 162 2.09 -6.95 -8.30
CA PRO A 162 2.42 -8.07 -7.41
C PRO A 162 1.55 -8.11 -6.16
N TYR A 163 0.98 -6.97 -5.74
CA TYR A 163 0.15 -6.89 -4.54
C TYR A 163 -1.23 -7.46 -4.81
N LEU A 164 -1.82 -7.11 -5.95
CA LEU A 164 -3.07 -7.70 -6.39
C LEU A 164 -2.91 -9.21 -6.62
N ASP A 165 -1.86 -9.62 -7.33
CA ASP A 165 -1.60 -11.04 -7.63
C ASP A 165 -1.41 -11.88 -6.36
N GLU A 166 -0.72 -11.36 -5.35
CA GLU A 166 -0.57 -12.03 -4.06
C GLU A 166 -1.88 -12.01 -3.25
N THR A 167 -2.66 -10.93 -3.32
CA THR A 167 -3.96 -10.83 -2.66
C THR A 167 -4.95 -11.86 -3.21
N VAL A 168 -4.91 -12.14 -4.52
CA VAL A 168 -5.70 -13.23 -5.14
C VAL A 168 -5.34 -14.58 -4.51
N LYS A 169 -4.05 -14.86 -4.28
CA LYS A 169 -3.62 -16.11 -3.66
C LYS A 169 -4.08 -16.20 -2.19
N ILE A 170 -3.98 -15.11 -1.43
CA ILE A 170 -4.50 -15.03 -0.06
C ILE A 170 -6.02 -15.30 -0.04
N ALA A 171 -6.78 -14.74 -0.99
CA ALA A 171 -8.22 -14.96 -1.09
C ALA A 171 -8.55 -16.43 -1.39
N LEU A 172 -7.76 -17.09 -2.24
CA LEU A 172 -7.91 -18.53 -2.51
C LEU A 172 -7.58 -19.37 -1.27
N ASP A 173 -6.51 -19.04 -0.55
CA ASP A 173 -6.16 -19.73 0.69
C ASP A 173 -7.30 -19.62 1.72
N LEU A 174 -7.88 -18.43 1.88
CA LEU A 174 -9.02 -18.21 2.76
C LEU A 174 -10.22 -19.08 2.35
N ALA A 175 -10.55 -19.12 1.05
CA ALA A 175 -11.64 -19.94 0.55
C ALA A 175 -11.40 -21.46 0.77
N HIS A 176 -10.16 -21.92 0.70
CA HIS A 176 -9.80 -23.30 1.03
C HIS A 176 -9.96 -23.58 2.53
N LEU A 177 -9.47 -22.68 3.39
CA LEU A 177 -9.55 -22.83 4.84
C LEU A 177 -10.99 -22.79 5.36
N GLU A 178 -11.83 -21.89 4.86
CA GLU A 178 -13.25 -21.82 5.21
C GLU A 178 -14.01 -23.09 4.83
N LYS A 179 -13.62 -23.74 3.71
CA LYS A 179 -14.24 -24.99 3.28
C LYS A 179 -13.82 -26.18 4.15
N GLU A 180 -12.58 -26.22 4.60
CA GLU A 180 -12.04 -27.31 5.42
C GLU A 180 -12.40 -27.17 6.91
N LYS A 181 -12.49 -25.94 7.38
CA LYS A 181 -12.89 -25.56 8.74
C LYS A 181 -13.90 -24.43 8.61
N PRO A 182 -15.21 -24.77 8.52
CA PRO A 182 -16.24 -23.75 8.60
C PRO A 182 -15.99 -22.95 9.87
N ALA A 183 -15.96 -21.62 9.77
CA ALA A 183 -15.82 -20.78 10.95
C ALA A 183 -16.85 -21.25 11.99
N GLU A 184 -16.40 -21.53 13.21
CA GLU A 184 -17.30 -21.92 14.29
C GLU A 184 -18.36 -20.82 14.38
N GLN A 185 -19.62 -21.17 14.07
CA GLN A 185 -20.76 -20.28 14.22
C GLN A 185 -20.61 -19.62 15.59
N ALA A 186 -20.41 -18.30 15.60
CA ALA A 186 -20.22 -17.52 16.81
C ALA A 186 -21.26 -17.99 17.82
N ALA A 187 -20.82 -18.73 18.83
CA ALA A 187 -21.69 -19.33 19.82
C ALA A 187 -22.61 -18.23 20.32
N ALA A 188 -23.91 -18.48 20.23
CA ALA A 188 -24.96 -17.59 20.70
C ALA A 188 -24.73 -17.27 22.18
N ASN A 189 -23.96 -16.23 22.46
CA ASN A 189 -23.79 -15.71 23.79
C ASN A 189 -24.98 -14.79 24.07
N LYS A 190 -25.88 -15.35 24.89
CA LYS A 190 -26.98 -14.69 25.57
C LYS A 190 -26.53 -13.46 26.34
#